data_AF-A0A940LCX4-F1
#
_entry.id   AF-A0A940LCX4-F1
#
_cell.length_a   1.000
_cell.length_b   1.000
_cell.length_c   1.000
_cell.angle_alpha   90.00
_cell.angle_beta   90.00
_cell.angle_gamma   90.00
#
_symmetry.space_group_name_H-M   'P 1'
#
loop_
_entity.id
_entity.type
_entity.pdbx_description
1 polymer ?
#
loop_
_entity_poly.entity_id
_entity_poly.type
_entity_poly.pdbx_seq_one_letter_code
_entity_poly.pdbx_strand_id
1 'polypeptide(L)'
;MKIDFYLRFHTKFGQSLAITGNLPVLGEDEPDKALPMSFLSDELWQVSIEIDPSETETLRYRYIFIDEKGVWEKEAEKERIVEIKKAKHDLLFVDTWNDPSLFENSFYSAPFKEVFFRDRKKLKLKKNNFYTHQFKIKAPLVSPDETVCLLGSSETLGYWNTDTPILLSKKGNWWTVHLEIPASEFAMSYKYGVYNLKTGSFVRFENGDNRILHNDGSVNKKTIIHDGFLRLPVNQWKGTGLAIPVFSLRSNNSFGIGEFNDIKLLVDWADEVGMKMIQLLPINDTSATNTWKDSYPYAAISAFALHPIYINLQKVAGKKGEPIIKTLNKKQKQLNGLAEIDYEQVIHFKINVLHELFDLDNLDFL
;
A
#
# COMPACT_ATOMS: atom_id res chain seq x y z
N MET A 1 -21.81 12.76 -23.07
CA MET A 1 -20.39 12.45 -23.29
C MET A 1 -20.26 10.94 -23.37
N LYS A 2 -19.63 10.43 -24.43
CA LYS A 2 -19.36 9.00 -24.59
C LYS A 2 -18.04 8.65 -23.89
N ILE A 3 -18.04 7.51 -23.20
CA ILE A 3 -16.85 6.93 -22.58
C ILE A 3 -16.70 5.51 -23.07
N ASP A 4 -15.55 5.21 -23.67
CA ASP A 4 -15.17 3.88 -24.13
C ASP A 4 -14.13 3.29 -23.19
N PHE A 5 -14.29 2.01 -22.87
CA PHE A 5 -13.34 1.25 -22.07
C PHE A 5 -12.87 0.05 -22.89
N TYR A 6 -11.56 -0.10 -22.99
CA TYR A 6 -10.89 -1.30 -23.50
C TYR A 6 -10.05 -1.89 -22.39
N LEU A 7 -10.24 -3.16 -22.11
CA LEU A 7 -9.49 -3.91 -21.11
C LEU A 7 -8.61 -4.95 -21.79
N ARG A 8 -7.31 -4.84 -21.59
CA ARG A 8 -6.31 -5.85 -21.97
C ARG A 8 -6.36 -7.01 -20.99
N PHE A 9 -6.97 -8.10 -21.42
CA PHE A 9 -7.11 -9.32 -20.62
C PHE A 9 -7.50 -10.50 -21.51
N HIS A 10 -6.92 -11.68 -21.22
CA HIS A 10 -7.19 -12.91 -21.94
C HIS A 10 -8.18 -13.76 -21.16
N THR A 11 -9.22 -14.23 -21.84
CA THR A 11 -10.26 -15.11 -21.27
C THR A 11 -10.29 -16.45 -21.98
N LYS A 12 -10.69 -17.50 -21.27
CA LYS A 12 -11.02 -18.81 -21.85
C LYS A 12 -12.52 -18.91 -22.13
N PHE A 13 -12.92 -19.89 -22.93
CA PHE A 13 -14.33 -20.18 -23.16
C PHE A 13 -15.08 -20.37 -21.83
N GLY A 14 -16.26 -19.75 -21.71
CA GLY A 14 -17.06 -19.75 -20.49
C GLY A 14 -16.74 -18.62 -19.50
N GLN A 15 -15.61 -17.92 -19.66
CA GLN A 15 -15.23 -16.78 -18.82
C GLN A 15 -15.72 -15.47 -19.41
N SER A 16 -15.97 -14.47 -18.56
CA SER A 16 -16.42 -13.15 -19.01
C SER A 16 -15.90 -12.02 -18.11
N LEU A 17 -16.06 -10.78 -18.59
CA LEU A 17 -15.65 -9.57 -17.88
C LEU A 17 -16.84 -8.62 -17.73
N ALA A 18 -16.87 -7.88 -16.64
CA ALA A 18 -17.80 -6.80 -16.38
C ALA A 18 -17.08 -5.59 -15.77
N ILE A 19 -17.72 -4.43 -15.82
CA ILE A 19 -17.26 -3.20 -15.18
C ILE A 19 -18.28 -2.74 -14.15
N THR A 20 -17.81 -2.38 -12.96
CA THR A 20 -18.62 -1.77 -11.90
C THR A 20 -18.05 -0.42 -11.50
N GLY A 21 -18.86 0.47 -10.94
CA GLY A 21 -18.39 1.80 -10.55
C GLY A 21 -19.47 2.65 -9.88
N ASN A 22 -19.12 3.89 -9.53
CA ASN A 22 -19.99 4.78 -8.76
C ASN A 22 -21.23 5.30 -9.52
N LEU A 23 -21.33 5.03 -10.82
CA LEU A 23 -22.43 5.49 -11.65
C LEU A 23 -23.58 4.46 -11.69
N PRO A 24 -24.85 4.89 -11.83
CA PRO A 24 -25.97 3.98 -12.02
C PRO A 24 -25.79 3.01 -13.19
N VAL A 25 -25.27 3.49 -14.33
CA VAL A 25 -24.98 2.65 -15.51
C VAL A 25 -23.87 1.62 -15.28
N LEU A 26 -23.09 1.78 -14.22
CA LEU A 26 -22.03 0.86 -13.79
C LEU A 26 -22.43 0.08 -12.52
N GLY A 27 -23.70 0.11 -12.11
CA GLY A 27 -24.19 -0.69 -10.99
C GLY A 27 -23.83 -0.20 -9.59
N GLU A 28 -23.42 1.06 -9.42
CA GLU A 28 -23.22 1.70 -8.10
C GLU A 28 -22.29 0.91 -7.14
N ASP A 29 -21.19 0.39 -7.67
CA ASP A 29 -20.20 -0.47 -6.99
C ASP A 29 -20.73 -1.86 -6.53
N GLU A 30 -21.96 -2.21 -6.89
CA GLU A 30 -22.57 -3.53 -6.67
C GLU A 30 -22.16 -4.53 -7.78
N PRO A 31 -21.46 -5.64 -7.44
CA PRO A 31 -21.00 -6.62 -8.42
C PRO A 31 -22.12 -7.25 -9.25
N ASP A 32 -23.25 -7.56 -8.61
CA ASP A 32 -24.38 -8.24 -9.26
C ASP A 32 -25.11 -7.33 -10.26
N LYS A 33 -24.84 -6.01 -10.21
CA LYS A 33 -25.35 -5.00 -11.15
C LYS A 33 -24.27 -4.50 -12.11
N ALA A 34 -23.09 -5.12 -12.12
CA ALA A 34 -21.99 -4.69 -12.98
C ALA A 34 -22.37 -4.81 -14.46
N LEU A 35 -21.92 -3.83 -15.25
CA LEU A 35 -22.19 -3.76 -16.68
C LEU A 35 -21.31 -4.79 -17.42
N PRO A 36 -21.89 -5.78 -18.13
CA PRO A 36 -21.11 -6.76 -18.87
C PRO A 36 -20.29 -6.12 -20.00
N MET A 37 -19.08 -6.62 -20.20
CA MET A 37 -18.24 -6.24 -21.34
C MET A 37 -18.46 -7.18 -22.53
N SER A 38 -18.12 -6.72 -23.72
CA SER A 38 -18.13 -7.52 -24.95
C SER A 38 -16.71 -7.96 -25.29
N PHE A 39 -16.56 -9.25 -25.64
CA PHE A 39 -15.31 -9.77 -26.20
C PHE A 39 -15.04 -9.09 -27.54
N LEU A 40 -13.83 -8.56 -27.73
CA LEU A 40 -13.42 -7.90 -28.97
C LEU A 40 -12.37 -8.74 -29.72
N SER A 41 -11.39 -9.27 -28.98
CA SER A 41 -10.32 -10.13 -29.51
C SER A 41 -9.67 -10.89 -28.37
N ASP A 42 -8.76 -11.82 -28.68
CA ASP A 42 -8.04 -12.61 -27.67
C ASP A 42 -7.31 -11.74 -26.63
N GLU A 43 -6.94 -10.50 -26.99
CA GLU A 43 -6.23 -9.58 -26.10
C GLU A 43 -7.12 -8.51 -25.46
N LEU A 44 -8.36 -8.31 -25.95
CA LEU A 44 -9.16 -7.13 -25.61
C LEU A 44 -10.65 -7.44 -25.38
N TRP A 45 -11.17 -6.80 -24.34
CA TRP A 45 -12.60 -6.65 -24.08
C TRP A 45 -12.99 -5.17 -24.13
N GLN A 46 -14.23 -4.88 -24.47
CA GLN A 46 -14.70 -3.50 -24.60
C GLN A 46 -16.09 -3.27 -24.02
N VAL A 47 -16.37 -2.03 -23.62
CA VAL A 47 -17.71 -1.55 -23.28
C VAL A 47 -17.77 -0.03 -23.43
N SER A 48 -18.93 0.49 -23.80
CA SER A 48 -19.17 1.93 -23.93
C SER A 48 -20.34 2.36 -23.05
N ILE A 49 -20.24 3.54 -22.46
CA ILE A 49 -21.35 4.20 -21.75
C ILE A 49 -21.53 5.63 -22.25
N GLU A 50 -22.73 6.16 -22.06
CA GLU A 50 -23.03 7.57 -22.26
C GLU A 50 -23.46 8.18 -20.93
N ILE A 51 -22.88 9.35 -20.61
CA ILE A 51 -23.17 10.05 -19.35
C ILE A 51 -23.34 11.55 -19.59
N ASP A 52 -24.07 12.21 -18.68
CA ASP A 52 -24.09 13.67 -18.58
C ASP A 52 -22.98 14.15 -17.61
N PRO A 53 -21.91 14.83 -18.10
CA PRO A 53 -20.82 15.32 -17.26
C PRO A 53 -21.23 16.49 -16.34
N SER A 54 -22.46 16.99 -16.42
CA SER A 54 -23.01 17.99 -15.50
C SER A 54 -23.58 17.37 -14.22
N GLU A 55 -24.00 16.11 -14.27
CA GLU A 55 -24.64 15.40 -13.15
C GLU A 55 -23.63 14.67 -12.26
N THR A 56 -22.40 14.46 -12.73
CA THR A 56 -21.35 13.77 -11.97
C THR A 56 -20.01 14.49 -12.04
N GLU A 57 -19.36 14.61 -10.89
CA GLU A 57 -18.03 15.23 -10.82
C GLU A 57 -16.89 14.26 -11.16
N THR A 58 -17.00 13.01 -10.71
CA THR A 58 -15.94 12.01 -10.82
C THR A 58 -16.47 10.66 -11.29
N LEU A 59 -15.71 10.02 -12.16
CA LEU A 59 -15.89 8.63 -12.56
C LEU A 59 -14.92 7.76 -11.76
N ARG A 60 -15.45 6.78 -11.04
CA ARG A 60 -14.72 5.69 -10.38
C ARG A 60 -15.24 4.37 -10.91
N TYR A 61 -14.34 3.48 -11.31
CA TYR A 61 -14.71 2.17 -11.83
C TYR A 61 -13.66 1.11 -11.52
N ARG A 62 -14.06 -0.16 -11.64
CA ARG A 62 -13.22 -1.37 -11.53
C ARG A 62 -13.77 -2.48 -12.40
N TYR A 63 -12.90 -3.37 -12.82
CA TYR A 63 -13.26 -4.56 -13.56
C TYR A 63 -13.54 -5.75 -12.63
N ILE A 64 -14.42 -6.62 -13.12
CA ILE A 64 -14.83 -7.87 -12.51
C ILE A 64 -14.56 -8.97 -13.52
N PHE A 65 -13.90 -10.02 -13.05
CA PHE A 65 -13.75 -11.28 -13.77
C PHE A 65 -14.80 -12.27 -13.28
N ILE A 66 -15.39 -13.02 -14.19
CA ILE A 66 -16.41 -14.03 -13.92
C ILE A 66 -15.92 -15.34 -14.55
N ASP A 67 -15.74 -16.36 -13.72
CA ASP A 67 -15.30 -17.69 -14.17
C ASP A 67 -16.43 -18.47 -14.85
N GLU A 68 -16.10 -19.66 -15.39
CA GLU A 68 -17.06 -20.53 -16.07
C GLU A 68 -18.20 -21.05 -15.20
N LYS A 69 -18.13 -20.90 -13.87
CA LYS A 69 -19.17 -21.27 -12.90
C LYS A 69 -19.99 -20.07 -12.43
N GLY A 70 -19.68 -18.87 -12.92
CA GLY A 70 -20.33 -17.63 -12.50
C GLY A 70 -19.78 -17.06 -11.19
N VAL A 71 -18.66 -17.58 -10.66
CA VAL A 71 -17.99 -16.99 -9.49
C VAL A 71 -17.23 -15.76 -9.96
N TRP A 72 -17.43 -14.63 -9.28
CA TRP A 72 -16.80 -13.37 -9.64
C TRP A 72 -15.66 -12.98 -8.70
N GLU A 73 -14.66 -12.31 -9.26
CA GLU A 73 -13.56 -11.68 -8.53
C GLU A 73 -13.34 -10.25 -9.04
N LYS A 74 -13.07 -9.32 -8.12
CA LYS A 74 -12.67 -7.94 -8.45
C LYS A 74 -11.17 -7.88 -8.65
N GLU A 75 -10.72 -7.10 -9.63
CA GLU A 75 -9.30 -6.78 -9.75
C GLU A 75 -8.77 -6.04 -8.50
N ALA A 76 -7.44 -6.01 -8.35
CA ALA A 76 -6.78 -5.33 -7.24
C ALA A 76 -6.64 -3.81 -7.41
N GLU A 77 -6.89 -3.27 -8.61
CA GLU A 77 -6.80 -1.82 -8.83
C GLU A 77 -7.93 -1.07 -8.11
N LYS A 78 -7.57 -0.03 -7.35
CA LYS A 78 -8.50 0.78 -6.55
C LYS A 78 -8.54 2.24 -6.96
N GLU A 79 -7.59 2.71 -7.77
CA GLU A 79 -7.33 4.12 -8.04
C GLU A 79 -7.60 4.54 -9.50
N ARG A 80 -8.56 3.89 -10.15
CA ARG A 80 -9.16 4.39 -11.39
C ARG A 80 -10.25 5.42 -11.05
N ILE A 81 -9.80 6.65 -10.85
CA ILE A 81 -10.65 7.81 -10.54
C ILE A 81 -10.27 8.95 -11.49
N VAL A 82 -11.27 9.50 -12.17
CA VAL A 82 -11.11 10.54 -13.19
C VAL A 82 -12.11 11.66 -12.94
N GLU A 83 -11.63 12.89 -12.96
CA GLU A 83 -12.49 14.08 -12.92
C GLU A 83 -13.14 14.26 -14.29
N ILE A 84 -14.47 14.26 -14.31
CA ILE A 84 -15.29 14.37 -15.53
C ILE A 84 -16.21 15.60 -15.51
N LYS A 85 -16.23 16.35 -14.39
CA LYS A 85 -17.03 17.58 -14.26
C LYS A 85 -16.75 18.52 -15.43
N LYS A 86 -17.79 18.84 -16.22
CA LYS A 86 -17.69 19.72 -17.40
C LYS A 86 -16.66 19.25 -18.45
N ALA A 87 -16.39 17.96 -18.53
CA ALA A 87 -15.57 17.41 -19.59
C ALA A 87 -16.17 17.77 -20.97
N LYS A 88 -15.31 18.23 -21.88
CA LYS A 88 -15.69 18.74 -23.22
C LYS A 88 -15.39 17.75 -24.35
N HIS A 89 -14.75 16.64 -24.02
CA HIS A 89 -14.30 15.63 -24.96
C HIS A 89 -14.79 14.28 -24.46
N ASP A 90 -15.09 13.39 -25.40
CA ASP A 90 -15.30 12.00 -25.10
C ASP A 90 -14.01 11.36 -24.57
N LEU A 91 -14.16 10.29 -23.79
CA LEU A 91 -13.04 9.63 -23.12
C LEU A 91 -12.84 8.21 -23.65
N LEU A 92 -11.58 7.82 -23.75
CA LEU A 92 -11.17 6.45 -24.03
C LEU A 92 -10.25 5.97 -22.92
N PHE A 93 -10.56 4.84 -22.33
CA PHE A 93 -9.68 4.13 -21.40
C PHE A 93 -9.11 2.89 -22.06
N VAL A 94 -7.78 2.77 -22.06
CA VAL A 94 -7.08 1.57 -22.49
C VAL A 94 -6.35 1.00 -21.29
N ASP A 95 -6.98 0.01 -20.68
CA ASP A 95 -6.67 -0.47 -19.35
C ASP A 95 -6.06 -1.86 -19.38
N THR A 96 -5.35 -2.20 -18.31
CA THR A 96 -4.80 -3.54 -18.09
C THR A 96 -5.42 -4.11 -16.81
N TRP A 97 -5.85 -5.36 -16.84
CA TRP A 97 -6.33 -6.05 -15.63
C TRP A 97 -5.23 -6.08 -14.56
N ASN A 98 -5.56 -5.71 -13.33
CA ASN A 98 -4.65 -5.87 -12.20
C ASN A 98 -5.00 -7.14 -11.41
N ASP A 99 -4.28 -8.22 -11.70
CA ASP A 99 -4.44 -9.49 -11.00
C ASP A 99 -4.09 -9.35 -9.50
N PRO A 100 -5.00 -9.73 -8.58
CA PRO A 100 -4.77 -9.62 -7.14
C PRO A 100 -3.56 -10.38 -6.61
N SER A 101 -3.10 -11.42 -7.31
CA SER A 101 -1.93 -12.22 -6.94
C SER A 101 -0.59 -11.57 -7.30
N LEU A 102 -0.58 -10.48 -8.09
CA LEU A 102 0.66 -9.78 -8.43
C LEU A 102 1.33 -9.24 -7.18
N PHE A 103 2.58 -9.66 -6.94
CA PHE A 103 3.35 -9.26 -5.76
C PHE A 103 3.60 -7.74 -5.74
N GLU A 104 3.58 -7.06 -6.88
CA GLU A 104 3.73 -5.61 -6.94
C GLU A 104 2.65 -4.86 -6.15
N ASN A 105 1.46 -5.46 -6.01
CA ASN A 105 0.38 -4.93 -5.18
C ASN A 105 0.83 -4.78 -3.71
N SER A 106 1.70 -5.66 -3.21
CA SER A 106 2.20 -5.61 -1.82
C SER A 106 2.93 -4.31 -1.51
N PHE A 107 3.64 -3.72 -2.49
CA PHE A 107 4.36 -2.45 -2.30
C PHE A 107 3.47 -1.22 -2.16
N TYR A 108 2.16 -1.37 -2.33
CA TYR A 108 1.17 -0.32 -2.11
C TYR A 108 0.44 -0.46 -0.77
N SER A 109 0.77 -1.48 0.04
CA SER A 109 0.28 -1.62 1.41
C SER A 109 0.92 -0.60 2.37
N ALA A 110 0.32 -0.42 3.54
CA ALA A 110 0.74 0.56 4.54
C ALA A 110 2.22 0.45 4.94
N PRO A 111 2.81 -0.75 5.22
CA PRO A 111 4.23 -0.85 5.56
C PRO A 111 5.15 -0.22 4.51
N PHE A 112 4.88 -0.44 3.23
CA PHE A 112 5.70 0.12 2.16
C PHE A 112 5.40 1.59 1.91
N LYS A 113 4.13 1.96 1.82
CA LYS A 113 3.71 3.32 1.46
C LYS A 113 4.01 4.34 2.57
N GLU A 114 3.83 3.96 3.82
CA GLU A 114 3.84 4.89 4.96
C GLU A 114 5.14 4.83 5.76
N VAL A 115 5.86 3.70 5.69
CA VAL A 115 7.13 3.51 6.41
C VAL A 115 8.30 3.45 5.42
N PHE A 116 8.41 2.40 4.60
CA PHE A 116 9.62 2.17 3.81
C PHE A 116 9.84 3.19 2.68
N PHE A 117 8.78 3.76 2.09
CA PHE A 117 8.86 4.64 0.91
C PHE A 117 8.37 6.08 1.16
N ARG A 118 8.34 6.51 2.43
CA ARG A 118 7.77 7.82 2.86
C ARG A 118 8.44 9.04 2.20
N ASP A 119 9.76 9.02 2.03
CA ASP A 119 10.56 10.22 1.70
C ASP A 119 10.98 10.36 0.23
N ARG A 120 10.15 9.89 -0.72
CA ARG A 120 10.47 10.03 -2.15
C ARG A 120 10.20 11.46 -2.64
N LYS A 121 11.26 12.19 -3.01
CA LYS A 121 11.18 13.52 -3.64
C LYS A 121 10.29 13.46 -4.89
N LYS A 122 9.35 14.40 -5.00
CA LYS A 122 8.48 14.53 -6.17
C LYS A 122 9.17 15.34 -7.25
N LEU A 123 9.39 14.74 -8.42
CA LEU A 123 9.78 15.51 -9.59
C LEU A 123 8.59 16.35 -10.07
N LYS A 124 8.80 17.65 -10.19
CA LYS A 124 7.82 18.56 -10.81
C LYS A 124 8.20 18.75 -12.27
N LEU A 125 7.52 18.06 -13.17
CA LEU A 125 7.64 18.30 -14.60
C LEU A 125 6.73 19.45 -15.02
N LYS A 126 7.09 20.11 -16.13
CA LYS A 126 6.23 21.14 -16.75
C LYS A 126 4.89 20.50 -17.13
N LYS A 127 3.80 21.13 -16.70
CA LYS A 127 2.46 20.72 -17.11
C LYS A 127 2.22 21.24 -18.52
N ASN A 128 1.82 20.34 -19.42
CA ASN A 128 1.25 20.74 -20.68
C ASN A 128 -0.25 20.96 -20.48
N ASN A 129 -0.78 22.08 -20.96
CA ASN A 129 -2.19 22.41 -20.77
C ASN A 129 -3.11 21.64 -21.73
N PHE A 130 -2.56 21.18 -22.85
CA PHE A 130 -3.24 20.38 -23.85
C PHE A 130 -2.55 19.03 -24.05
N TYR A 131 -3.35 17.98 -24.24
CA TYR A 131 -2.88 16.63 -24.55
C TYR A 131 -4.03 15.82 -25.17
N THR A 132 -3.68 14.87 -26.03
CA THR A 132 -4.60 13.86 -26.58
C THR A 132 -4.50 12.55 -25.82
N HIS A 133 -3.31 12.21 -25.31
CA HIS A 133 -3.03 10.95 -24.62
C HIS A 133 -2.41 11.18 -23.23
N GLN A 134 -2.85 10.40 -22.25
CA GLN A 134 -2.24 10.29 -20.93
C GLN A 134 -1.76 8.86 -20.70
N PHE A 135 -0.46 8.68 -20.55
CA PHE A 135 0.12 7.40 -20.15
C PHE A 135 0.21 7.33 -18.63
N LYS A 136 -0.20 6.21 -18.05
CA LYS A 136 -0.18 5.95 -16.61
C LYS A 136 0.36 4.55 -16.34
N ILE A 137 1.33 4.47 -15.44
CA ILE A 137 1.91 3.19 -15.00
C ILE A 137 2.27 3.21 -13.51
N LYS A 138 2.16 2.06 -12.86
CA LYS A 138 2.64 1.83 -11.49
C LYS A 138 4.06 1.33 -11.52
N ALA A 139 4.95 1.93 -10.72
CA ALA A 139 6.33 1.49 -10.61
C ALA A 139 6.79 1.68 -9.15
N PRO A 140 6.37 0.78 -8.24
CA PRO A 140 6.68 0.93 -6.82
C PRO A 140 8.17 0.80 -6.51
N LEU A 141 8.90 0.07 -7.34
CA LEU A 141 10.31 -0.28 -7.12
C LEU A 141 11.31 0.77 -7.62
N VAL A 142 10.88 1.80 -8.36
CA VAL A 142 11.79 2.86 -8.84
C VAL A 142 12.45 3.61 -7.67
N SER A 143 13.79 3.70 -7.69
CA SER A 143 14.58 4.27 -6.60
C SER A 143 14.36 5.79 -6.44
N PRO A 144 14.72 6.41 -5.30
CA PRO A 144 14.53 7.85 -5.08
C PRO A 144 15.26 8.77 -6.08
N ASP A 145 16.42 8.34 -6.58
CA ASP A 145 17.21 9.08 -7.59
C ASP A 145 16.83 8.71 -9.03
N GLU A 146 15.81 7.87 -9.21
CA GLU A 146 15.34 7.38 -10.51
C GLU A 146 13.93 7.89 -10.80
N THR A 147 13.60 7.96 -12.09
CA THR A 147 12.25 8.22 -12.57
C THR A 147 11.88 7.22 -13.66
N VAL A 148 10.57 7.05 -13.87
CA VAL A 148 10.08 6.35 -15.06
C VAL A 148 10.25 7.26 -16.27
N CYS A 149 10.62 6.67 -17.41
CA CYS A 149 10.63 7.34 -18.70
C CYS A 149 9.88 6.51 -19.75
N LEU A 150 9.54 7.13 -20.87
CA LEU A 150 8.82 6.55 -22.01
C LEU A 150 9.62 6.82 -23.28
N LEU A 151 9.75 5.79 -24.11
CA LEU A 151 10.40 5.82 -25.42
C LEU A 151 9.61 4.95 -26.40
N GLY A 152 9.78 5.18 -27.69
CA GLY A 152 9.07 4.40 -28.70
C GLY A 152 9.47 4.72 -30.12
N SER A 153 8.77 4.09 -31.06
CA SER A 153 9.11 4.03 -32.48
C SER A 153 8.70 5.25 -33.31
N SER A 154 8.07 6.26 -32.71
CA SER A 154 7.54 7.42 -33.42
C SER A 154 8.33 8.69 -33.13
N GLU A 155 8.03 9.76 -33.88
CA GLU A 155 8.60 11.10 -33.64
C GLU A 155 8.26 11.61 -32.25
N THR A 156 6.97 11.56 -31.85
CA THR A 156 6.56 11.99 -30.51
C THR A 156 7.29 11.24 -29.40
N LEU A 157 7.65 9.97 -29.61
CA LEU A 157 8.37 9.14 -28.64
C LEU A 157 9.89 9.08 -28.84
N GLY A 158 10.43 9.88 -29.77
CA GLY A 158 11.87 10.09 -29.95
C GLY A 158 12.63 8.93 -30.58
N TYR A 159 11.97 8.05 -31.35
CA TYR A 159 12.62 6.95 -32.08
C TYR A 159 13.60 6.10 -31.26
N TRP A 160 13.19 5.72 -30.04
CA TRP A 160 13.99 4.95 -29.08
C TRP A 160 15.27 5.62 -28.59
N ASN A 161 15.42 6.93 -28.76
CA ASN A 161 16.60 7.67 -28.31
C ASN A 161 16.71 7.72 -26.78
N THR A 162 17.71 7.04 -26.23
CA THR A 162 17.98 6.97 -24.79
C THR A 162 18.62 8.21 -24.19
N ASP A 163 19.13 9.14 -25.01
CA ASP A 163 19.78 10.36 -24.53
C ASP A 163 18.76 11.42 -24.11
N THR A 164 17.58 11.41 -24.74
CA THR A 164 16.51 12.38 -24.47
C THR A 164 15.15 11.68 -24.29
N PRO A 165 15.00 10.78 -23.29
CA PRO A 165 13.76 10.06 -23.11
C PRO A 165 12.69 10.95 -22.46
N ILE A 166 11.42 10.62 -22.66
CA ILE A 166 10.32 11.36 -22.08
C ILE A 166 10.17 10.96 -20.62
N LEU A 167 10.51 11.85 -19.69
CA LEU A 167 10.40 11.57 -18.25
C LEU A 167 8.95 11.66 -17.78
N LEU A 168 8.54 10.74 -16.90
CA LEU A 168 7.22 10.75 -16.26
C LEU A 168 7.28 11.42 -14.89
N SER A 169 6.14 11.96 -14.45
CA SER A 169 5.99 12.54 -13.10
C SER A 169 5.08 11.68 -12.23
N LYS A 170 5.38 11.60 -10.94
CA LYS A 170 4.58 10.82 -9.98
C LYS A 170 3.41 11.65 -9.43
N LYS A 171 2.16 11.20 -9.66
CA LYS A 171 0.92 11.74 -9.09
C LYS A 171 0.16 10.62 -8.37
N GLY A 172 0.10 10.69 -7.04
CA GLY A 172 -0.41 9.58 -6.22
C GLY A 172 0.46 8.35 -6.41
N ASN A 173 -0.15 7.20 -6.74
CA ASN A 173 0.55 5.96 -7.03
C ASN A 173 0.98 5.81 -8.50
N TRP A 174 0.57 6.73 -9.37
CA TRP A 174 0.80 6.66 -10.82
C TRP A 174 2.01 7.51 -11.23
N TRP A 175 2.84 6.94 -12.10
CA TRP A 175 3.74 7.71 -12.96
C TRP A 175 2.97 8.09 -14.21
N THR A 176 3.00 9.37 -14.57
CA THR A 176 2.16 9.92 -15.63
C THR A 176 2.91 10.87 -16.55
N VAL A 177 2.57 10.83 -17.83
CA VAL A 177 2.94 11.84 -18.82
C VAL A 177 1.75 12.13 -19.74
N HIS A 178 1.68 13.39 -20.19
CA HIS A 178 0.70 13.90 -21.12
C HIS A 178 1.37 14.17 -22.46
N LEU A 179 0.85 13.58 -23.53
CA LEU A 179 1.40 13.70 -24.88
C LEU A 179 0.31 14.08 -25.88
N GLU A 180 0.74 14.78 -26.92
CA GLU A 180 -0.04 14.99 -28.13
C GLU A 180 0.51 14.04 -29.18
N ILE A 181 -0.25 12.99 -29.50
CA ILE A 181 0.13 11.99 -30.50
C ILE A 181 -0.74 12.20 -31.75
N PRO A 182 -0.16 12.56 -32.89
CA PRO A 182 -0.86 12.67 -34.17
C PRO A 182 -1.41 11.31 -34.65
N ALA A 183 -2.56 11.33 -35.33
CA ALA A 183 -3.15 10.12 -35.90
C ALA A 183 -2.24 9.40 -36.91
N SER A 184 -1.29 10.13 -37.53
CA SER A 184 -0.31 9.60 -38.49
C SER A 184 0.80 8.76 -37.85
N GLU A 185 0.98 8.82 -36.53
CA GLU A 185 2.03 8.06 -35.83
C GLU A 185 1.61 6.65 -35.45
N PHE A 186 0.35 6.29 -35.66
CA PHE A 186 -0.18 4.97 -35.30
C PHE A 186 -0.05 3.95 -36.45
N ALA A 187 0.09 2.65 -36.16
CA ALA A 187 0.31 2.07 -34.83
C ALA A 187 1.77 2.27 -34.38
N MET A 188 1.97 2.55 -33.09
CA MET A 188 3.29 2.82 -32.52
C MET A 188 3.69 1.75 -31.50
N SER A 189 4.97 1.39 -31.49
CA SER A 189 5.57 0.58 -30.42
C SER A 189 6.21 1.49 -29.38
N TYR A 190 6.06 1.15 -28.11
CA TYR A 190 6.64 1.91 -27.00
C TYR A 190 7.06 0.99 -25.86
N LYS A 191 7.98 1.49 -25.02
CA LYS A 191 8.32 0.89 -23.73
C LYS A 191 8.55 1.95 -22.69
N TYR A 192 8.27 1.57 -21.46
CA TYR A 192 8.75 2.31 -20.31
C TYR A 192 10.19 1.90 -19.99
N GLY A 193 10.92 2.81 -19.34
CA GLY A 193 12.26 2.57 -18.84
C GLY A 193 12.51 3.31 -17.54
N VAL A 194 13.72 3.17 -17.03
CA VAL A 194 14.20 3.85 -15.83
C VAL A 194 15.29 4.83 -16.24
N TYR A 195 15.20 6.06 -15.75
CA TYR A 195 16.18 7.11 -15.97
C TYR A 195 16.73 7.59 -14.63
N ASN A 196 18.04 7.72 -14.52
CA ASN A 196 18.68 8.17 -13.29
C ASN A 196 18.91 9.68 -13.35
N LEU A 197 18.29 10.40 -12.42
CA LEU A 197 18.27 11.86 -12.39
C LEU A 197 19.59 12.46 -11.89
N LYS A 198 20.34 11.68 -11.10
CA LYS A 198 21.62 12.11 -10.52
C LYS A 198 22.76 12.05 -11.53
N THR A 199 22.79 10.98 -12.33
CA THR A 199 23.76 10.77 -13.40
C THR A 199 23.32 11.38 -14.73
N GLY A 200 22.02 11.63 -14.89
CA GLY A 200 21.47 12.17 -16.13
C GLY A 200 21.56 11.18 -17.28
N SER A 201 21.34 9.88 -17.01
CA SER A 201 21.44 8.83 -18.02
C SER A 201 20.31 7.81 -17.93
N PHE A 202 19.99 7.23 -19.09
CA PHE A 202 19.12 6.07 -19.18
C PHE A 202 19.74 4.86 -18.48
N VAL A 203 18.93 4.11 -17.73
CA VAL A 203 19.38 2.95 -16.95
C VAL A 203 19.03 1.64 -17.66
N ARG A 204 17.75 1.45 -17.99
CA ARG A 204 17.23 0.22 -18.60
C ARG A 204 15.81 0.38 -19.10
N PHE A 205 15.42 -0.47 -20.05
CA PHE A 205 14.01 -0.70 -20.40
C PHE A 205 13.33 -1.61 -19.38
N GLU A 206 12.00 -1.58 -19.38
CA GLU A 206 11.20 -2.66 -18.81
C GLU A 206 11.40 -3.99 -19.57
N ASN A 207 11.13 -5.09 -18.89
CA ASN A 207 11.21 -6.45 -19.45
C ASN A 207 9.99 -6.78 -20.34
N GLY A 208 10.17 -7.80 -21.18
CA GLY A 208 9.14 -8.29 -22.10
C GLY A 208 9.15 -7.55 -23.44
N ASP A 209 8.15 -7.83 -24.27
CA ASP A 209 8.02 -7.24 -25.59
C ASP A 209 7.61 -5.76 -25.55
N ASN A 210 7.76 -5.09 -26.69
CA ASN A 210 7.27 -3.73 -26.85
C ASN A 210 5.75 -3.69 -26.66
N ARG A 211 5.26 -2.65 -25.99
CA ARG A 211 3.83 -2.36 -25.94
C ARG A 211 3.44 -1.72 -27.26
N ILE A 212 2.23 -1.99 -27.73
CA ILE A 212 1.71 -1.41 -28.96
C ILE A 212 0.51 -0.55 -28.61
N LEU A 213 0.48 0.66 -29.17
CA LEU A 213 -0.69 1.52 -29.15
C LEU A 213 -1.23 1.61 -30.57
N HIS A 214 -2.45 1.11 -30.74
CA HIS A 214 -3.17 1.16 -32.02
C HIS A 214 -3.98 2.45 -32.12
N ASN A 215 -4.25 2.88 -33.35
CA ASN A 215 -5.24 3.92 -33.60
C ASN A 215 -6.62 3.32 -33.33
N ASP A 216 -7.44 3.98 -32.53
CA ASP A 216 -8.83 3.59 -32.30
C ASP A 216 -9.79 4.26 -33.29
N GLY A 217 -9.27 5.07 -34.23
CA GLY A 217 -10.03 5.82 -35.21
C GLY A 217 -10.84 6.98 -34.63
N SER A 218 -10.66 7.30 -33.34
CA SER A 218 -11.49 8.29 -32.65
C SER A 218 -11.02 9.71 -32.94
N VAL A 219 -11.94 10.54 -33.42
CA VAL A 219 -11.75 11.99 -33.53
C VAL A 219 -12.32 12.64 -32.26
N ASN A 220 -11.61 13.63 -31.70
CA ASN A 220 -12.06 14.42 -30.54
C ASN A 220 -12.22 13.66 -29.20
N LYS A 221 -11.46 12.57 -29.00
CA LYS A 221 -11.35 11.87 -27.70
C LYS A 221 -10.06 12.18 -26.97
N LYS A 222 -10.12 12.12 -25.63
CA LYS A 222 -8.92 12.02 -24.79
C LYS A 222 -8.72 10.57 -24.36
N THR A 223 -7.54 10.04 -24.64
CA THR A 223 -7.19 8.66 -24.34
C THR A 223 -6.36 8.60 -23.06
N ILE A 224 -6.76 7.75 -22.11
CA ILE A 224 -6.03 7.47 -20.88
C ILE A 224 -5.62 6.01 -20.91
N ILE A 225 -4.30 5.78 -20.98
CA ILE A 225 -3.70 4.44 -21.02
C ILE A 225 -3.26 4.07 -19.60
N HIS A 226 -3.80 2.98 -19.06
CA HIS A 226 -3.35 2.34 -17.83
C HIS A 226 -2.60 1.05 -18.14
N ASP A 227 -1.28 1.12 -18.08
CA ASP A 227 -0.37 0.04 -18.46
C ASP A 227 -0.04 -0.98 -17.34
N GLY A 228 -0.80 -0.93 -16.24
CA GLY A 228 -0.58 -1.77 -15.07
C GLY A 228 0.74 -1.41 -14.36
N PHE A 229 1.63 -2.39 -14.23
CA PHE A 229 2.93 -2.23 -13.60
C PHE A 229 4.08 -2.15 -14.61
N LEU A 230 5.11 -1.38 -14.26
CA LEU A 230 6.41 -1.37 -14.91
C LEU A 230 7.10 -2.70 -14.66
N ARG A 231 7.47 -3.40 -15.73
CA ARG A 231 8.04 -4.76 -15.67
C ARG A 231 9.53 -4.72 -15.32
N LEU A 232 9.85 -4.52 -14.05
CA LEU A 232 11.24 -4.51 -13.55
C LEU A 232 11.62 -5.85 -12.92
N PRO A 233 12.92 -6.22 -12.92
CA PRO A 233 13.39 -7.37 -12.16
C PRO A 233 13.09 -7.19 -10.66
N VAL A 234 12.65 -8.28 -10.00
CA VAL A 234 12.15 -8.31 -8.62
C VAL A 234 13.26 -8.26 -7.55
N ASN A 235 14.46 -7.84 -7.92
CA ASN A 235 15.65 -7.98 -7.07
C ASN A 235 15.88 -6.80 -6.09
N GLN A 236 14.94 -5.87 -5.97
CA GLN A 236 15.24 -4.54 -5.41
C GLN A 236 14.91 -4.38 -3.92
N TRP A 237 13.98 -5.16 -3.35
CA TRP A 237 13.64 -5.05 -1.94
C TRP A 237 13.70 -6.41 -1.24
N LYS A 238 14.50 -6.49 -0.17
CA LYS A 238 14.56 -7.60 0.75
C LYS A 238 14.49 -7.04 2.17
N GLY A 239 13.79 -7.73 3.05
CA GLY A 239 13.69 -7.36 4.45
C GLY A 239 13.66 -8.59 5.32
N THR A 240 14.23 -8.46 6.51
CA THR A 240 14.11 -9.45 7.59
C THR A 240 13.28 -8.83 8.70
N GLY A 241 12.42 -9.62 9.32
CA GLY A 241 11.63 -9.21 10.47
C GLY A 241 11.79 -10.18 11.63
N LEU A 242 11.45 -9.70 12.82
CA LEU A 242 11.42 -10.51 14.04
C LEU A 242 9.97 -10.65 14.52
N ALA A 243 9.53 -11.88 14.77
CA ALA A 243 8.30 -12.17 15.49
C ALA A 243 8.65 -12.56 16.93
N ILE A 244 8.18 -11.78 17.92
CA ILE A 244 8.56 -11.98 19.33
C ILE A 244 7.42 -11.59 20.29
N PRO A 245 7.17 -12.37 21.35
CA PRO A 245 6.27 -11.94 22.41
C PRO A 245 6.93 -10.91 23.33
N VAL A 246 6.19 -9.84 23.66
CA VAL A 246 6.69 -8.82 24.60
C VAL A 246 7.09 -9.45 25.93
N PHE A 247 6.30 -10.40 26.46
CA PHE A 247 6.60 -11.03 27.74
C PHE A 247 7.99 -11.70 27.79
N SER A 248 8.54 -12.12 26.64
CA SER A 248 9.83 -12.82 26.56
C SER A 248 11.04 -11.89 26.58
N LEU A 249 10.86 -10.57 26.42
CA LEU A 249 11.96 -9.62 26.48
C LEU A 249 12.59 -9.62 27.88
N ARG A 250 13.91 -9.49 27.94
CA ARG A 250 14.69 -9.38 29.17
C ARG A 250 15.45 -8.06 29.13
N SER A 251 15.27 -7.23 30.15
CA SER A 251 16.04 -6.00 30.32
C SER A 251 16.43 -5.83 31.79
N ASN A 252 17.45 -5.03 32.06
CA ASN A 252 17.91 -4.77 33.43
C ASN A 252 16.87 -4.01 34.27
N ASN A 253 15.92 -3.32 33.62
CA ASN A 253 14.98 -2.40 34.26
C ASN A 253 13.55 -2.98 34.38
N SER A 254 13.28 -4.16 33.82
CA SER A 254 11.97 -4.80 33.91
C SER A 254 11.80 -5.58 35.23
N PHE A 255 10.60 -6.10 35.50
CA PHE A 255 10.28 -6.90 36.69
C PHE A 255 10.04 -8.37 36.34
N GLY A 256 11.03 -9.05 35.77
CA GLY A 256 10.99 -10.50 35.47
C GLY A 256 10.13 -10.89 34.28
N ILE A 257 9.65 -9.92 33.51
CA ILE A 257 8.90 -10.07 32.27
C ILE A 257 9.24 -8.88 31.35
N GLY A 258 9.14 -9.04 30.04
CA GLY A 258 9.29 -7.90 29.15
C GLY A 258 8.11 -6.93 29.24
N GLU A 259 8.39 -5.64 29.08
CA GLU A 259 7.47 -4.52 29.27
C GLU A 259 7.41 -3.61 28.03
N PHE A 260 6.44 -2.71 27.94
CA PHE A 260 6.30 -1.81 26.79
C PHE A 260 7.53 -0.92 26.54
N ASN A 261 8.25 -0.56 27.60
CA ASN A 261 9.50 0.20 27.44
C ASN A 261 10.62 -0.64 26.83
N ASP A 262 10.63 -1.96 27.04
CA ASP A 262 11.65 -2.85 26.49
C ASP A 262 11.52 -3.00 24.97
N ILE A 263 10.34 -2.75 24.41
CA ILE A 263 10.12 -2.68 22.96
C ILE A 263 11.02 -1.63 22.32
N LYS A 264 11.33 -0.52 23.01
CA LYS A 264 12.25 0.51 22.49
C LYS A 264 13.66 -0.03 22.34
N LEU A 265 14.14 -0.77 23.34
CA LEU A 265 15.44 -1.44 23.28
C LEU A 265 15.48 -2.48 22.16
N LEU A 266 14.37 -3.20 21.94
CA LEU A 266 14.24 -4.11 20.82
C LEU A 266 14.29 -3.38 19.47
N VAL A 267 13.65 -2.21 19.36
CA VAL A 267 13.68 -1.37 18.15
C VAL A 267 15.10 -0.88 17.88
N ASP A 268 15.81 -0.39 18.89
CA ASP A 268 17.19 0.09 18.76
C ASP A 268 18.10 -1.06 18.27
N TRP A 269 18.00 -2.24 18.90
CA TRP A 269 18.75 -3.43 18.47
C TRP A 269 18.37 -3.90 17.06
N ALA A 270 17.07 -3.89 16.74
CA ALA A 270 16.57 -4.31 15.44
C ALA A 270 17.12 -3.42 14.31
N ASP A 271 17.21 -2.10 14.54
CA ASP A 271 17.82 -1.17 13.59
C ASP A 271 19.31 -1.43 13.40
N GLU A 272 20.06 -1.64 14.50
CA GLU A 272 21.50 -1.94 14.48
C GLU A 272 21.84 -3.18 13.62
N VAL A 273 21.02 -4.24 13.69
CA VAL A 273 21.24 -5.48 12.93
C VAL A 273 20.51 -5.50 11.58
N GLY A 274 19.85 -4.40 11.20
CA GLY A 274 19.23 -4.22 9.90
C GLY A 274 17.85 -4.88 9.72
N MET A 275 17.18 -5.28 10.80
CA MET A 275 15.79 -5.74 10.76
C MET A 275 14.87 -4.60 10.32
N LYS A 276 13.83 -4.94 9.56
CA LYS A 276 12.90 -3.97 8.95
C LYS A 276 11.51 -4.02 9.55
N MET A 277 11.20 -5.03 10.35
CA MET A 277 9.88 -5.23 10.94
C MET A 277 9.97 -5.96 12.28
N ILE A 278 9.20 -5.49 13.25
CA ILE A 278 8.94 -6.22 14.51
C ILE A 278 7.45 -6.56 14.52
N GLN A 279 7.15 -7.85 14.58
CA GLN A 279 5.82 -8.38 14.82
C GLN A 279 5.73 -8.81 16.28
N LEU A 280 4.84 -8.18 17.03
CA LEU A 280 4.55 -8.59 18.40
C LEU A 280 3.42 -9.62 18.41
N LEU A 281 3.51 -10.59 19.32
CA LEU A 281 2.32 -11.36 19.71
C LEU A 281 1.28 -10.43 20.35
N PRO A 282 -0.01 -10.82 20.42
CA PRO A 282 -1.03 -9.97 21.02
C PRO A 282 -0.65 -9.49 22.42
N ILE A 283 -0.85 -8.20 22.66
CA ILE A 283 -0.52 -7.49 23.92
C ILE A 283 -1.76 -7.06 24.69
N ASN A 284 -2.91 -7.54 24.24
CA ASN A 284 -4.23 -7.22 24.78
C ASN A 284 -4.43 -7.85 26.16
N ASP A 285 -5.32 -7.24 26.94
CA ASP A 285 -5.64 -7.72 28.27
C ASP A 285 -6.31 -9.11 28.24
N THR A 286 -5.78 -10.02 29.03
CA THR A 286 -6.19 -11.42 29.20
C THR A 286 -6.52 -11.74 30.66
N SER A 287 -6.58 -10.74 31.55
CA SER A 287 -6.69 -10.88 33.01
C SER A 287 -8.07 -11.37 33.48
N ALA A 288 -8.45 -12.60 33.12
CA ALA A 288 -9.72 -13.21 33.46
C ALA A 288 -9.71 -13.88 34.84
N THR A 289 -8.59 -14.49 35.22
CA THR A 289 -8.47 -15.32 36.42
C THR A 289 -7.38 -14.85 37.39
N ASN A 290 -6.51 -13.94 36.95
CA ASN A 290 -5.28 -13.53 37.62
C ASN A 290 -4.35 -14.72 37.96
N THR A 291 -4.36 -15.75 37.11
CA THR A 291 -3.51 -16.94 37.20
C THR A 291 -2.65 -17.10 35.96
N TRP A 292 -1.72 -18.06 35.95
CA TRP A 292 -0.87 -18.36 34.79
C TRP A 292 -1.67 -18.62 33.50
N LYS A 293 -2.94 -19.05 33.58
CA LYS A 293 -3.80 -19.27 32.40
C LYS A 293 -3.99 -18.00 31.57
N ASP A 294 -3.92 -16.84 32.20
CA ASP A 294 -4.05 -15.54 31.55
C ASP A 294 -2.77 -15.18 30.75
N SER A 295 -1.67 -15.90 30.91
CA SER A 295 -0.45 -15.68 30.12
C SER A 295 -0.61 -16.02 28.63
N TYR A 296 -1.69 -16.73 28.25
CA TYR A 296 -1.95 -17.08 26.86
C TYR A 296 -2.48 -15.87 26.06
N PRO A 297 -1.69 -15.31 25.12
CA PRO A 297 -1.97 -13.99 24.53
C PRO A 297 -3.21 -13.97 23.62
N TYR A 298 -3.77 -15.13 23.26
CA TYR A 298 -4.94 -15.22 22.38
C TYR A 298 -6.27 -15.37 23.14
N ALA A 299 -6.25 -15.39 24.48
CA ALA A 299 -7.44 -15.41 25.32
C ALA A 299 -7.83 -14.00 25.81
N ALA A 300 -7.80 -13.01 24.91
CA ALA A 300 -8.06 -11.62 25.27
C ALA A 300 -9.50 -11.43 25.76
N ILE A 301 -9.65 -10.75 26.90
CA ILE A 301 -10.95 -10.31 27.43
C ILE A 301 -11.37 -8.96 26.83
N SER A 302 -10.44 -8.24 26.18
CA SER A 302 -10.72 -6.98 25.48
C SER A 302 -9.81 -6.76 24.26
N ALA A 303 -10.41 -6.39 23.13
CA ALA A 303 -9.68 -5.98 21.93
C ALA A 303 -9.10 -4.55 22.03
N PHE A 304 -9.50 -3.77 23.04
CA PHE A 304 -9.13 -2.36 23.19
C PHE A 304 -8.20 -2.09 24.38
N ALA A 305 -8.22 -2.96 25.41
CA ALA A 305 -7.37 -2.80 26.58
C ALA A 305 -6.01 -3.48 26.37
N LEU A 306 -4.95 -2.80 26.78
CA LEU A 306 -3.60 -3.34 26.86
C LEU A 306 -3.41 -4.06 28.20
N HIS A 307 -2.66 -5.16 28.20
CA HIS A 307 -2.46 -5.93 29.42
C HIS A 307 -1.61 -5.16 30.44
N PRO A 308 -2.07 -4.99 31.71
CA PRO A 308 -1.33 -4.24 32.73
C PRO A 308 0.03 -4.84 33.09
N ILE A 309 0.28 -6.12 32.81
CA ILE A 309 1.57 -6.77 33.10
C ILE A 309 2.73 -6.12 32.34
N TYR A 310 2.45 -5.46 31.22
CA TYR A 310 3.46 -4.79 30.39
C TYR A 310 3.76 -3.34 30.79
N ILE A 311 3.08 -2.80 31.82
CA ILE A 311 3.32 -1.43 32.30
C ILE A 311 4.69 -1.32 32.94
N ASN A 312 5.49 -0.34 32.54
CA ASN A 312 6.76 -0.06 33.21
C ASN A 312 6.52 0.80 34.46
N LEU A 313 6.68 0.22 35.65
CA LEU A 313 6.39 0.87 36.94
C LEU A 313 7.17 2.17 37.11
N GLN A 314 8.46 2.19 36.78
CA GLN A 314 9.29 3.37 36.94
C GLN A 314 8.84 4.53 36.04
N LYS A 315 8.37 4.23 34.82
CA LYS A 315 7.86 5.23 33.89
C LYS A 315 6.57 5.87 34.37
N VAL A 316 5.64 5.08 34.90
CA VAL A 316 4.34 5.58 35.38
C VAL A 316 4.42 6.24 36.76
N ALA A 317 5.34 5.80 37.62
CA ALA A 317 5.57 6.39 38.95
C ALA A 317 5.99 7.87 38.91
N GLY A 318 6.64 8.29 37.81
CA GLY A 318 7.13 9.66 37.67
C GLY A 318 8.08 10.06 38.80
N LYS A 319 8.12 11.37 39.12
CA LYS A 319 8.95 11.88 40.23
C LYS A 319 8.37 11.57 41.60
N LYS A 320 7.04 11.54 41.74
CA LYS A 320 6.35 11.37 43.03
C LYS A 320 6.49 9.95 43.58
N GLY A 321 6.36 8.95 42.71
CA GLY A 321 6.53 7.55 43.08
C GLY A 321 8.00 7.10 43.17
N GLU A 322 8.99 7.99 42.97
CA GLU A 322 10.41 7.63 43.05
C GLU A 322 10.80 6.97 44.40
N PRO A 323 10.29 7.44 45.57
CA PRO A 323 10.53 6.76 46.84
C PRO A 323 10.01 5.31 46.83
N ILE A 324 8.81 5.07 46.30
CA ILE A 324 8.20 3.74 46.19
C ILE A 324 9.09 2.85 45.30
N ILE A 325 9.41 3.31 44.08
CA ILE A 325 10.22 2.55 43.12
C ILE A 325 11.59 2.17 43.68
N LYS A 326 12.25 3.06 44.44
CA LYS A 326 13.56 2.77 45.06
C LYS A 326 13.52 1.58 46.02
N THR A 327 12.39 1.33 46.68
CA THR A 327 12.23 0.18 47.59
C THR A 327 12.12 -1.17 46.85
N LEU A 328 11.71 -1.14 45.58
CA LEU A 328 11.39 -2.35 44.81
C LEU A 328 12.63 -3.07 44.23
N ASN A 329 13.82 -2.45 44.31
CA ASN A 329 15.08 -2.95 43.73
C ASN A 329 15.37 -4.42 44.08
N LYS A 330 15.11 -4.84 45.32
CA LYS A 330 15.34 -6.23 45.75
C LYS A 330 14.42 -7.20 44.99
N LYS A 331 13.13 -6.85 44.86
CA LYS A 331 12.14 -7.67 44.15
C LYS A 331 12.40 -7.68 42.64
N GLN A 332 12.78 -6.54 42.06
CA GLN A 332 13.19 -6.45 40.65
C GLN A 332 14.35 -7.41 40.34
N LYS A 333 15.44 -7.33 41.12
CA LYS A 333 16.60 -8.24 40.97
C LYS A 333 16.22 -9.70 41.16
N GLN A 334 15.36 -10.01 42.13
CA GLN A 334 14.86 -11.36 42.34
C GLN A 334 14.12 -11.88 41.11
N LEU A 335 13.14 -11.14 40.60
CA LEU A 335 12.31 -11.56 39.47
C LEU A 335 13.11 -11.65 38.16
N ASN A 336 14.04 -10.72 37.92
CA ASN A 336 14.94 -10.75 36.76
C ASN A 336 15.94 -11.92 36.81
N GLY A 337 16.25 -12.43 38.00
CA GLY A 337 17.17 -13.55 38.19
C GLY A 337 16.54 -14.93 37.97
N LEU A 338 15.22 -15.03 37.77
CA LEU A 338 14.54 -16.30 37.53
C LEU A 338 14.80 -16.79 36.10
N ALA A 339 15.01 -18.11 35.95
CA ALA A 339 15.21 -18.73 34.64
C ALA A 339 13.95 -18.64 33.77
N GLU A 340 12.78 -18.82 34.40
CA GLU A 340 11.47 -18.76 33.76
C GLU A 340 10.68 -17.55 34.27
N ILE A 341 9.70 -17.11 33.50
CA ILE A 341 8.79 -16.02 33.89
C ILE A 341 7.85 -16.55 34.96
N ASP A 342 7.91 -15.97 36.16
CA ASP A 342 6.88 -16.20 37.18
C ASP A 342 5.72 -15.23 36.98
N TYR A 343 4.82 -15.58 36.06
CA TYR A 343 3.73 -14.70 35.63
C TYR A 343 2.88 -14.20 36.80
N GLU A 344 2.49 -15.10 37.71
CA GLU A 344 1.60 -14.78 38.84
C GLU A 344 2.26 -13.83 39.85
N GLN A 345 3.53 -14.11 40.22
CA GLN A 345 4.25 -13.19 41.11
C GLN A 345 4.43 -11.82 40.46
N VAL A 346 4.68 -11.76 39.16
CA VAL A 346 4.87 -10.49 38.44
C VAL A 346 3.58 -9.70 38.39
N ILE A 347 2.47 -10.28 37.94
CA ILE A 347 1.20 -9.55 37.81
C ILE A 347 0.68 -9.09 39.17
N HIS A 348 0.67 -9.95 40.19
CA HIS A 348 0.20 -9.57 41.53
C HIS A 348 1.06 -8.45 42.12
N PHE A 349 2.39 -8.56 42.00
CA PHE A 349 3.29 -7.54 42.50
C PHE A 349 3.10 -6.20 41.78
N LYS A 350 3.02 -6.22 40.45
CA LYS A 350 2.86 -4.99 39.65
C LYS A 350 1.51 -4.32 39.89
N ILE A 351 0.41 -5.08 39.97
CA ILE A 351 -0.91 -4.52 40.27
C ILE A 351 -0.93 -3.86 41.66
N ASN A 352 -0.33 -4.49 42.67
CA ASN A 352 -0.25 -3.89 44.01
C ASN A 352 0.51 -2.56 44.01
N VAL A 353 1.66 -2.49 43.32
CA VAL A 353 2.42 -1.24 43.19
C VAL A 353 1.64 -0.20 42.38
N LEU A 354 0.94 -0.60 41.32
CA LEU A 354 0.11 0.31 40.53
C LEU A 354 -1.02 0.92 41.36
N HIS A 355 -1.64 0.15 42.26
CA HIS A 355 -2.61 0.70 43.21
C HIS A 355 -1.96 1.71 44.18
N GLU A 356 -0.78 1.40 44.74
CA GLU A 356 -0.06 2.33 45.62
C GLU A 356 0.31 3.64 44.90
N LEU A 357 0.74 3.56 43.63
CA LEU A 357 1.02 4.73 42.80
C LEU A 357 -0.26 5.52 42.47
N PHE A 358 -1.36 4.82 42.20
CA PHE A 358 -2.65 5.44 41.94
C PHE A 358 -3.19 6.18 43.18
N ASP A 359 -3.07 5.60 44.37
CA ASP A 359 -3.46 6.23 45.63
C ASP A 359 -2.60 7.46 45.92
N LEU A 360 -1.30 7.41 45.61
CA LEU A 360 -0.39 8.55 45.73
C LEU A 360 -0.76 9.70 44.77
N ASP A 361 -1.16 9.38 43.54
CA ASP A 361 -1.56 10.38 42.53
C ASP A 361 -2.98 10.93 42.79
N ASN A 362 -3.90 10.14 43.35
CA ASN A 362 -5.24 10.59 43.72
C ASN A 362 -5.26 11.64 44.83
N LEU A 363 -4.18 11.79 45.59
CA LEU A 363 -4.01 12.90 46.54
C LEU A 363 -3.93 14.28 45.84
N ASP A 364 -3.79 14.34 44.52
CA ASP A 364 -3.88 15.59 43.75
C ASP A 364 -5.27 15.84 43.11
N PHE A 365 -6.08 14.79 42.96
CA PHE A 365 -7.43 14.91 42.38
C PHE A 365 -8.49 15.32 43.40
N LEU A 366 -8.17 15.21 44.69
CA LEU A 366 -8.92 15.68 45.86
C LEU A 366 -8.23 16.89 46.48
#